data_AF-A0A7Y1SX89-F1
#
_entry.id   AF-A0A7Y1SX89-F1
#
_cell.length_a   1.000
_cell.length_b   1.000
_cell.length_c   1.000
_cell.angle_alpha   90.00
_cell.angle_beta   90.00
_cell.angle_gamma   90.00
#
_symmetry.space_group_name_H-M   'P 1'
#
loop_
_entity.id
_entity.type
_entity.pdbx_description
1 polymer ?
#
loop_
_entity_poly.entity_id
_entity_poly.type
_entity_poly.pdbx_seq_one_letter_code
_entity_poly.pdbx_strand_id
1 'polypeptide(L)' 'PFGLPTDMDVLVDHAVMDRETIVIGAGTRDAKLWINPAELLKLTRVRVVESLASRVG' A
#
# COMPACT_ATOMS: atom_id res chain seq x y z
N PRO A 1 5.48 0.99 2.95
CA PRO A 1 4.40 1.53 3.81
C PRO A 1 4.68 1.29 5.30
N PHE A 2 5.05 0.06 5.66
CA PHE A 2 5.59 -0.27 6.99
C PHE A 2 6.92 0.46 7.25
N GLY A 3 7.15 0.87 8.50
CA GLY A 3 8.40 1.54 8.92
C GLY A 3 8.59 3.00 8.47
N LEU A 4 7.65 3.58 7.73
CA LEU A 4 7.69 5.02 7.38
C LEU A 4 7.49 5.91 8.61
N PRO A 5 7.99 7.17 8.58
CA PRO A 5 7.71 8.17 9.61
C PRO A 5 6.21 8.28 9.92
N THR A 6 5.88 8.55 11.18
CA THR A 6 4.49 8.53 11.67
C THR A 6 3.64 9.69 11.15
N ASP A 7 4.28 10.77 10.73
CA ASP A 7 3.70 11.98 10.15
C ASP A 7 3.53 11.92 8.62
N MET A 8 3.95 10.82 7.99
CA MET A 8 3.85 10.64 6.55
C MET A 8 2.60 9.86 6.17
N ASP A 9 1.66 10.52 5.52
CA ASP A 9 0.47 9.88 4.98
C ASP A 9 0.80 8.86 3.88
N VAL A 10 0.06 7.75 3.87
CA VAL A 10 0.17 6.72 2.84
C VAL A 10 -1.14 6.66 2.09
N LEU A 11 -1.13 7.13 0.84
CA LEU A 11 -2.29 7.02 -0.04
C LEU A 11 -2.23 5.71 -0.81
N VAL A 12 -3.34 4.98 -0.82
CA VAL A 12 -3.48 3.69 -1.51
C VAL A 12 -4.66 3.80 -2.45
N ASP A 13 -4.44 3.47 -3.73
CA ASP A 13 -5.54 3.41 -4.69
C ASP A 13 -6.52 2.28 -4.31
N HIS A 14 -7.83 2.54 -4.40
CA HIS A 14 -8.87 1.54 -4.08
C HIS A 14 -8.65 0.21 -4.81
N ALA A 15 -8.20 0.23 -6.07
CA ALA A 15 -7.97 -0.98 -6.84
C ALA A 15 -6.86 -1.88 -6.23
N VAL A 16 -5.99 -1.36 -5.35
CA VAL A 16 -5.03 -2.19 -4.59
C VAL A 16 -5.76 -3.04 -3.55
N MET A 17 -6.80 -2.49 -2.94
CA MET A 17 -7.59 -3.16 -1.90
C MET A 17 -8.44 -4.31 -2.46
N ASP A 18 -8.82 -4.22 -3.74
CA ASP A 18 -9.59 -5.25 -4.47
C ASP A 18 -8.74 -6.46 -4.92
N ARG A 19 -7.49 -6.57 -4.49
CA ARG A 19 -6.60 -7.69 -4.83
C ARG A 19 -6.66 -8.75 -3.72
N GLU A 20 -6.58 -10.01 -4.10
CA GLU A 20 -6.47 -11.10 -3.12
C GLU A 20 -5.14 -11.02 -2.33
N THR A 21 -4.06 -10.61 -3.01
CA THR A 21 -2.75 -10.41 -2.39
C THR A 21 -1.99 -9.32 -3.13
N ILE A 22 -1.12 -8.61 -2.41
CA ILE A 22 -0.24 -7.58 -2.94
C ILE A 22 1.23 -7.86 -2.60
N VAL A 23 2.13 -7.33 -3.43
CA VAL A 23 3.57 -7.36 -3.21
C VAL A 23 4.06 -5.94 -3.02
N ILE A 24 4.75 -5.68 -1.90
CA ILE A 24 5.31 -4.36 -1.59
C ILE A 24 6.78 -4.44 -1.21
N GLY A 25 7.51 -3.34 -1.35
CA GLY A 25 8.88 -3.23 -0.88
C GLY A 25 9.01 -3.48 0.62
N ALA A 26 9.98 -4.32 1.01
CA ALA A 26 10.27 -4.63 2.43
C ALA A 26 11.33 -3.69 3.05
N GLY A 27 11.69 -2.59 2.37
CA GLY A 27 12.74 -1.66 2.80
C GLY A 27 14.14 -1.95 2.26
N THR A 28 14.32 -3.05 1.51
CA THR A 28 15.56 -3.37 0.79
C THR A 28 15.28 -3.71 -0.68
N ARG A 29 16.32 -3.74 -1.50
CA ARG A 29 16.19 -4.11 -2.93
C ARG A 29 15.83 -5.59 -3.11
N ASP A 30 16.36 -6.44 -2.25
CA ASP A 30 16.32 -7.90 -2.42
C ASP A 30 15.16 -8.58 -1.71
N ALA A 31 14.33 -7.84 -0.95
CA ALA A 31 13.19 -8.38 -0.24
C ALA A 31 11.87 -7.69 -0.60
N LYS A 32 10.78 -8.45 -0.48
CA LYS A 32 9.39 -8.01 -0.69
C LYS A 32 8.49 -8.64 0.37
N LEU A 33 7.39 -7.98 0.69
CA LEU A 33 6.32 -8.54 1.53
C LEU A 33 5.19 -9.00 0.62
N TRP A 34 4.69 -10.22 0.85
CA TRP A 34 3.54 -10.79 0.18
C TRP A 34 2.41 -10.92 1.20
N ILE A 35 1.41 -10.05 1.10
CA ILE A 35 0.41 -9.85 2.17
C ILE A 35 -0.99 -9.62 1.61
N ASN A 36 -2.00 -9.90 2.43
CA ASN A 36 -3.36 -9.46 2.17
C ASN A 36 -3.43 -7.92 2.27
N PRO A 37 -4.10 -7.20 1.35
CA PRO A 37 -4.22 -5.74 1.41
C PRO A 37 -4.83 -5.20 2.71
N ALA A 38 -5.68 -5.97 3.38
CA ALA A 38 -6.28 -5.58 4.67
C ALA A 38 -5.23 -5.30 5.77
N GLU A 39 -4.02 -5.85 5.65
CA GLU A 39 -2.91 -5.53 6.55
C GLU A 39 -2.51 -4.05 6.51
N LEU A 40 -2.74 -3.36 5.38
CA LEU A 40 -2.50 -1.91 5.26
C LEU A 40 -3.45 -1.10 6.14
N LEU A 41 -4.67 -1.59 6.39
CA LEU A 41 -5.68 -0.90 7.20
C LEU A 41 -5.32 -0.87 8.70
N LYS A 42 -4.36 -1.69 9.13
CA LYS A 42 -3.83 -1.64 10.51
C LYS A 42 -2.97 -0.40 10.75
N LEU A 43 -2.57 0.30 9.69
CA LEU A 43 -1.79 1.53 9.77
C LEU A 43 -2.74 2.74 9.77
N THR A 44 -2.79 3.49 10.86
CA THR A 44 -3.68 4.66 11.03
C THR A 44 -3.48 5.78 10.00
N ARG A 45 -2.31 5.81 9.37
CA ARG A 45 -1.91 6.81 8.35
C ARG A 45 -2.22 6.38 6.90
N VAL A 46 -2.82 5.21 6.71
CA VAL A 46 -3.25 4.77 5.37
C VAL A 46 -4.61 5.37 5.05
N ARG A 47 -4.71 6.02 3.90
CA ARG A 47 -5.97 6.49 3.32
C ARG A 47 -6.18 5.82 1.97
N VAL A 48 -7.31 5.13 1.84
CA VAL A 48 -7.75 4.55 0.57
C VAL A 48 -8.42 5.66 -0.24
N VAL A 49 -7.98 5.85 -1.49
CA VAL A 49 -8.43 6.91 -2.38
C VAL A 49 -8.94 6.31 -3.69
N GLU A 50 -10.12 6.74 -4.11
CA GLU A 50 -10.70 6.35 -5.39
C GLU A 50 -9.93 6.98 -6.56
N SER A 51 -9.67 6.18 -7.59
CA SER A 51 -9.05 6.64 -8.85
C SER A 51 -7.76 7.46 -8.67
N LEU A 52 -6.94 7.08 -7.68
CA LEU A 52 -5.63 7.71 -7.41
C LEU A 52 -4.64 7.42 -8.54
N ALA A 53 -4.66 6.20 -9.08
CA ALA A 53 -3.84 5.80 -10.20
C ALA A 53 -4.58 5.98 -11.52
N SER A 54 -3.94 6.64 -12.49
CA SER A 54 -4.42 6.66 -13.88
C SER A 54 -3.73 5.56 -14.68
N ARG A 55 -4.49 4.83 -15.50
CA ARG A 55 -3.90 3.93 -16.50
C ARG A 55 -3.15 4.76 -17.52
N VAL A 56 -1.85 4.54 -17.64
CA VAL A 56 -1.05 5.14 -18.71
C VAL A 56 -1.10 4.18 -19.89
N GLY A 57 -1.55 4.69 -21.04
CA GLY A 57 -1.61 3.95 -22.30
C GLY A 57 -0.27 3.86 -22.99
#